data_AF-A0A497DDI0-F1
#
_entry.id   AF-A0A497DDI0-F1
#
_cell.length_a   1.000
_cell.length_b   1.000
_cell.length_c   1.000
_cell.angle_alpha   90.00
_cell.angle_beta   90.00
_cell.angle_gamma   90.00
#
_symmetry.space_group_name_H-M   'P 1'
#
loop_
_entity.id
_entity.type
_entity.pdbx_description
1 polymer ?
#
loop_
_entity_poly.entity_id
_entity_poly.type
_entity_poly.pdbx_seq_one_letter_code
_entity_poly.pdbx_strand_id
1 'polypeptide(L)'
;MRAAAFLLVKDSKASYAIEGENPPQNRLQRWDSTIGQAGRNHLSKKELLRLQTLVIEKPRFIKYGWREQGGFVGEHDRVHGTPIPDHISARWQDIETLIDVLIETNDKLQRSDFDPVLAATIIAFGFVLIHPFVDGNGRIHRYLIHHVLAKKGFNKKNLIFPVSAAILERIPEYQEVLENYSKPRLELIEWQPTPDNNVEVLNQINANIFDYW
;
A
#
# COMPACT_ATOMS: atom_id res chain seq x y z
N MET A 1 -12.32 -9.59 25.29
CA MET A 1 -12.29 -10.25 23.97
C MET A 1 -13.29 -9.68 22.94
N ARG A 2 -14.50 -9.24 23.33
CA ARG A 2 -15.49 -8.67 22.36
C ARG A 2 -15.09 -7.32 21.74
N ALA A 3 -14.46 -6.42 22.50
CA ALA A 3 -14.05 -5.09 21.99
C ALA A 3 -12.97 -5.18 20.89
N ALA A 4 -11.97 -6.06 21.03
CA ALA A 4 -10.93 -6.24 20.01
C ALA A 4 -11.48 -6.79 18.69
N ALA A 5 -12.40 -7.75 18.77
CA ALA A 5 -13.09 -8.28 17.58
C ALA A 5 -13.96 -7.21 16.90
N PHE A 6 -14.63 -6.36 17.69
CA PHE A 6 -15.39 -5.23 17.15
C PHE A 6 -14.50 -4.22 16.41
N LEU A 7 -13.35 -3.85 16.96
CA LEU A 7 -12.39 -2.95 16.31
C LEU A 7 -11.85 -3.53 15.00
N LEU A 8 -11.58 -4.84 14.98
CA LEU A 8 -11.16 -5.55 13.76
C LEU A 8 -12.20 -5.48 12.65
N VAL A 9 -13.45 -5.80 12.97
CA VAL A 9 -14.54 -5.72 11.99
C VAL A 9 -14.76 -4.28 11.52
N LYS A 10 -14.67 -3.29 12.43
CA LYS A 10 -14.77 -1.86 12.06
C LYS A 10 -13.67 -1.50 11.07
N ASP A 11 -12.44 -1.93 11.33
CA ASP A 11 -11.28 -1.63 10.48
C ASP A 11 -11.39 -2.26 9.10
N SER A 12 -11.73 -3.54 9.02
CA SER A 12 -11.89 -4.25 7.75
C SER A 12 -12.97 -3.61 6.88
N LYS A 13 -14.14 -3.29 7.45
CA LYS A 13 -15.20 -2.57 6.72
C LYS A 13 -14.71 -1.23 6.19
N ALA A 14 -14.02 -0.46 7.02
CA ALA A 14 -13.46 0.82 6.61
C ALA A 14 -12.41 0.66 5.50
N SER A 15 -11.56 -0.36 5.59
CA SER A 15 -10.55 -0.65 4.56
C SER A 15 -11.16 -0.93 3.18
N TYR A 16 -12.36 -1.48 3.09
CA TYR A 16 -13.07 -1.66 1.82
C TYR A 16 -13.78 -0.37 1.39
N ALA A 17 -14.44 0.32 2.32
CA ALA A 17 -15.12 1.57 2.04
C ALA A 17 -14.19 2.66 1.48
N ILE A 18 -12.92 2.70 1.93
CA ILE A 18 -11.88 3.60 1.38
C ILE A 18 -11.65 3.36 -0.11
N GLU A 19 -11.72 2.10 -0.56
CA GLU A 19 -11.56 1.73 -1.97
C GLU A 19 -12.89 1.82 -2.75
N GLY A 20 -13.96 2.37 -2.15
CA GLY A 20 -15.29 2.41 -2.75
C GLY A 20 -15.98 1.04 -2.88
N GLU A 21 -15.45 0.00 -2.21
CA GLU A 21 -15.94 -1.37 -2.30
C GLU A 21 -16.92 -1.69 -1.15
N ASN A 22 -17.98 -2.45 -1.46
CA ASN A 22 -18.85 -3.08 -0.46
C ASN A 22 -18.86 -4.61 -0.64
N PRO A 23 -17.89 -5.32 -0.05
CA PRO A 23 -17.68 -6.74 -0.31
C PRO A 23 -18.68 -7.65 0.44
N PRO A 24 -18.86 -8.90 -0.01
CA PRO A 24 -19.63 -9.89 0.73
C PRO A 24 -18.98 -10.26 2.08
N GLN A 25 -19.79 -10.74 3.03
CA GLN A 25 -19.38 -11.01 4.41
C GLN A 25 -18.18 -11.96 4.55
N ASN A 26 -18.10 -12.99 3.71
CA ASN A 26 -16.98 -13.93 3.70
C ASN A 26 -15.64 -13.24 3.36
N ARG A 27 -15.66 -12.21 2.52
CA ARG A 27 -14.46 -11.46 2.14
C ARG A 27 -14.02 -10.52 3.26
N LEU A 28 -14.96 -9.86 3.92
CA LEU A 28 -14.68 -9.10 5.15
C LEU A 28 -14.01 -9.99 6.20
N GLN A 29 -14.54 -11.19 6.43
CA GLN A 29 -13.99 -12.14 7.41
C GLN A 29 -12.59 -12.64 7.05
N ARG A 30 -12.28 -12.87 5.75
CA ARG A 30 -10.93 -13.22 5.30
C ARG A 30 -9.96 -12.06 5.55
N TRP A 31 -10.39 -10.83 5.29
CA TRP A 31 -9.58 -9.65 5.52
C TRP A 31 -9.38 -9.38 7.03
N ASP A 32 -10.43 -9.50 7.84
CA ASP A 32 -10.37 -9.48 9.31
C ASP A 32 -9.31 -10.48 9.81
N SER A 33 -9.40 -11.72 9.33
CA SER A 33 -8.46 -12.78 9.70
C SER A 33 -7.02 -12.45 9.30
N THR A 34 -6.83 -11.71 8.21
CA THR A 34 -5.53 -11.28 7.71
C THR A 34 -4.95 -10.17 8.58
N ILE A 35 -5.71 -9.11 8.87
CA ILE A 35 -5.29 -8.03 9.79
C ILE A 35 -5.00 -8.60 11.19
N GLY A 36 -5.80 -9.55 11.68
CA GLY A 36 -5.55 -10.23 12.95
C GLY A 36 -4.24 -11.05 13.01
N GLN A 37 -3.61 -11.30 11.86
CA GLN A 37 -2.30 -11.94 11.74
C GLN A 37 -1.15 -10.94 11.56
N ALA A 38 -1.42 -9.63 11.56
CA ALA A 38 -0.40 -8.60 11.51
C ALA A 38 0.69 -8.83 12.57
N GLY A 39 1.95 -8.68 12.16
CA GLY A 39 3.13 -8.90 12.97
C GLY A 39 3.47 -10.36 13.33
N ARG A 40 2.71 -11.36 12.86
CA ARG A 40 3.06 -12.77 13.05
C ARG A 40 4.17 -13.20 12.10
N ASN A 41 3.95 -13.00 10.80
CA ASN A 41 4.91 -13.38 9.77
C ASN A 41 6.06 -12.36 9.68
N HIS A 42 7.18 -12.76 9.10
CA HIS A 42 8.25 -11.84 8.72
C HIS A 42 7.90 -11.22 7.36
N LEU A 43 8.16 -9.92 7.21
CA LEU A 43 7.92 -9.24 5.93
C LEU A 43 8.92 -9.76 4.90
N SER A 44 8.41 -10.21 3.75
CA SER A 44 9.23 -10.75 2.66
C SER A 44 8.47 -10.61 1.35
N LYS A 45 9.15 -10.76 0.20
CA LYS A 45 8.50 -10.83 -1.12
C LYS A 45 7.38 -11.87 -1.14
N LYS A 46 7.65 -13.07 -0.62
CA LYS A 46 6.65 -14.14 -0.48
C LYS A 46 5.45 -13.72 0.35
N GLU A 47 5.68 -12.99 1.43
CA GLU A 47 4.59 -12.50 2.28
C GLU A 47 3.76 -11.42 1.60
N LEU A 48 4.39 -10.49 0.88
CA LEU A 48 3.68 -9.48 0.08
C LEU A 48 2.82 -10.12 -1.02
N LEU A 49 3.36 -11.10 -1.73
CA LEU A 49 2.62 -11.89 -2.72
C LEU A 49 1.46 -12.67 -2.08
N ARG A 50 1.68 -13.27 -0.91
CA ARG A 50 0.61 -13.93 -0.15
C ARG A 50 -0.49 -12.92 0.22
N LEU A 51 -0.13 -11.74 0.73
CA LEU A 51 -1.08 -10.69 1.08
C LEU A 51 -1.88 -10.24 -0.15
N GLN A 52 -1.25 -10.08 -1.31
CA GLN A 52 -1.90 -9.77 -2.57
C GLN A 52 -3.04 -10.77 -2.88
N THR A 53 -2.76 -12.07 -2.76
CA THR A 53 -3.78 -13.12 -2.98
C THR A 53 -4.94 -13.10 -1.99
N LEU A 54 -4.77 -12.47 -0.82
CA LEU A 54 -5.81 -12.33 0.19
C LEU A 54 -6.68 -11.08 -0.02
N VAL A 55 -6.10 -10.01 -0.57
CA VAL A 55 -6.81 -8.73 -0.81
C VAL A 55 -7.52 -8.69 -2.15
N ILE A 56 -6.94 -9.26 -3.21
CA ILE A 56 -7.55 -9.26 -4.55
C ILE A 56 -8.50 -10.44 -4.67
N GLU A 57 -9.77 -10.19 -5.02
CA GLU A 57 -10.69 -11.26 -5.44
C GLU A 57 -10.31 -11.74 -6.84
N LYS A 58 -10.32 -13.06 -7.09
CA LYS A 58 -10.02 -13.69 -8.40
C LYS A 58 -10.58 -12.92 -9.60
N PRO A 59 -9.74 -12.31 -10.44
CA PRO A 59 -10.22 -11.70 -11.67
C PRO A 59 -9.82 -12.63 -12.80
N ARG A 60 -10.74 -12.88 -13.73
CA ARG A 60 -10.41 -13.49 -15.01
C ARG A 60 -9.34 -12.69 -15.80
N PHE A 61 -8.89 -11.53 -15.31
CA PHE A 61 -8.08 -10.56 -16.04
C PHE A 61 -7.00 -9.80 -15.21
N ILE A 62 -6.74 -10.15 -13.94
CA ILE A 62 -5.63 -9.51 -13.17
C ILE A 62 -4.52 -10.53 -13.00
N LYS A 63 -3.31 -10.11 -13.41
CA LYS A 63 -2.09 -10.86 -13.19
C LYS A 63 -1.65 -10.70 -11.72
N TYR A 64 -1.59 -11.81 -11.00
CA TYR A 64 -0.93 -11.86 -9.69
C TYR A 64 0.58 -11.73 -9.86
N GLY A 65 1.26 -11.29 -8.80
CA GLY A 65 2.68 -10.94 -8.87
C GLY A 65 2.90 -9.46 -9.07
N TRP A 66 4.17 -9.10 -9.18
CA TRP A 66 4.61 -7.75 -9.53
C TRP A 66 4.03 -7.34 -10.87
N ARG A 67 3.61 -6.08 -11.01
CA ARG A 67 3.21 -5.55 -12.31
C ARG A 67 4.40 -5.51 -13.26
N GLU A 68 4.15 -5.72 -14.54
CA GLU A 68 5.15 -5.68 -15.63
C GLU A 68 4.84 -4.53 -16.61
N GLN A 69 4.16 -3.50 -16.11
CA GLN A 69 3.74 -2.33 -16.85
C GLN A 69 3.88 -1.10 -15.96
N GLY A 70 3.87 0.09 -16.55
CA GLY A 70 3.75 1.34 -15.81
C GLY A 70 2.50 1.37 -14.92
N GLY A 71 2.42 2.38 -14.07
CA GLY A 71 1.27 2.55 -13.20
C GLY A 71 1.24 3.94 -12.63
N PHE A 72 0.04 4.44 -12.41
CA PHE A 72 -0.17 5.73 -11.79
C PHE A 72 -1.43 5.68 -10.92
N VAL A 73 -1.50 6.59 -9.96
CA VAL A 73 -2.72 6.90 -9.22
C VAL A 73 -3.17 8.28 -9.71
N GLY A 74 -4.44 8.39 -10.07
CA GLY A 74 -5.04 9.60 -10.61
C GLY A 74 -6.27 9.26 -11.43
N GLU A 75 -6.63 10.17 -12.32
CA GLU A 75 -7.81 10.03 -13.18
C GLU A 75 -7.42 9.80 -14.64
N HIS A 76 -8.40 9.47 -15.46
CA HIS A 76 -8.28 9.56 -16.92
C HIS A 76 -9.16 10.70 -17.41
N ASP A 77 -8.63 11.48 -18.35
CA ASP A 77 -9.41 12.48 -19.05
C ASP A 77 -10.65 11.84 -19.72
N ARG A 78 -11.79 12.52 -19.64
CA ARG A 78 -13.09 11.98 -20.10
C ARG A 78 -13.22 11.91 -21.62
N VAL A 79 -12.41 12.66 -22.37
CA VAL A 79 -12.52 12.78 -23.82
C VAL A 79 -11.59 11.80 -24.51
N HIS A 80 -10.32 11.77 -24.10
CA HIS A 80 -9.28 10.99 -24.76
C HIS A 80 -8.83 9.78 -23.95
N GLY A 81 -9.25 9.67 -22.70
CA GLY A 81 -8.75 8.63 -21.80
C GLY A 81 -7.27 8.82 -21.44
N THR A 82 -6.71 10.02 -21.66
CA THR A 82 -5.30 10.30 -21.33
C THR A 82 -5.13 10.30 -19.82
N PRO A 83 -4.07 9.67 -19.27
CA PRO A 83 -3.82 9.67 -17.83
C PRO A 83 -3.57 11.08 -17.29
N ILE A 84 -4.18 11.38 -16.14
CA ILE A 84 -3.99 12.59 -15.33
C ILE A 84 -3.45 12.11 -13.97
N PRO A 85 -2.14 11.93 -13.83
CA PRO A 85 -1.56 11.35 -12.62
C PRO A 85 -1.47 12.36 -11.48
N ASP A 86 -1.91 11.94 -10.29
CA ASP A 86 -1.56 12.57 -9.00
C ASP A 86 -0.25 11.97 -8.45
N HIS A 87 0.06 10.75 -8.87
CA HIS A 87 1.28 10.01 -8.55
C HIS A 87 1.63 9.05 -9.68
N ILE A 88 2.89 9.03 -10.11
CA ILE A 88 3.40 7.98 -11.00
C ILE A 88 4.19 6.98 -10.17
N SER A 89 3.83 5.71 -10.31
CA SER A 89 4.44 4.61 -9.58
C SER A 89 5.86 4.33 -10.07
N ALA A 90 6.65 3.61 -9.27
CA ALA A 90 8.00 3.22 -9.67
C ALA A 90 8.04 2.51 -11.04
N ARG A 91 9.18 2.55 -11.73
CA ARG A 91 9.34 1.74 -12.94
C ARG A 91 9.20 0.27 -12.59
N TRP A 92 8.48 -0.47 -13.43
CA TRP A 92 8.16 -1.86 -13.10
C TRP A 92 9.41 -2.76 -13.08
N GLN A 93 10.43 -2.39 -13.86
CA GLN A 93 11.73 -3.03 -13.89
C GLN A 93 12.49 -2.88 -12.56
N ASP A 94 12.21 -1.83 -11.78
CA ASP A 94 12.89 -1.54 -10.52
C ASP A 94 12.13 -2.10 -9.29
N ILE A 95 10.90 -2.62 -9.47
CA ILE A 95 10.04 -3.06 -8.35
C ILE A 95 10.76 -4.07 -7.46
N GLU A 96 11.39 -5.08 -8.05
CA GLU A 96 12.04 -6.14 -7.27
C GLU A 96 13.13 -5.59 -6.36
N THR A 97 13.98 -4.72 -6.89
CA THR A 97 15.07 -4.07 -6.15
C THR A 97 14.51 -3.14 -5.08
N LEU A 98 13.53 -2.31 -5.40
CA LEU A 98 12.91 -1.39 -4.45
C LEU A 98 12.23 -2.14 -3.30
N ILE A 99 11.59 -3.28 -3.57
CA ILE A 99 10.99 -4.14 -2.56
C ILE A 99 12.05 -4.80 -1.68
N ASP A 100 13.20 -5.22 -2.25
CA ASP A 100 14.32 -5.73 -1.44
C ASP A 100 14.82 -4.65 -0.47
N VAL A 101 15.01 -3.42 -0.94
CA VAL A 101 15.45 -2.29 -0.09
C VAL A 101 14.38 -1.94 0.97
N LEU A 102 13.09 -2.00 0.63
CA LEU A 102 12.00 -1.79 1.58
C LEU A 102 12.02 -2.84 2.70
N ILE A 103 12.22 -4.11 2.35
CA ILE A 103 12.30 -5.22 3.31
C ILE A 103 13.54 -5.06 4.21
N GLU A 104 14.70 -4.75 3.63
CA GLU A 104 15.93 -4.50 4.38
C GLU A 104 15.77 -3.31 5.34
N THR A 105 15.12 -2.25 4.89
CA THR A 105 14.80 -1.06 5.70
C THR A 105 13.89 -1.44 6.87
N ASN A 106 12.82 -2.20 6.61
CA ASN A 106 11.96 -2.71 7.68
C ASN A 106 12.79 -3.50 8.70
N ASP A 107 13.65 -4.40 8.26
CA ASP A 107 14.50 -5.20 9.15
C ASP A 107 15.40 -4.37 10.05
N LYS A 108 16.04 -3.32 9.50
CA LYS A 108 16.85 -2.37 10.28
C LYS A 108 16.00 -1.59 11.29
N LEU A 109 14.83 -1.13 10.89
CA LEU A 109 13.89 -0.41 11.76
C LEU A 109 13.34 -1.32 12.88
N GLN A 110 13.07 -2.59 12.59
CA GLN A 110 12.58 -3.55 13.58
C GLN A 110 13.63 -3.88 14.65
N ARG A 111 14.92 -3.90 14.28
CA ARG A 111 16.05 -4.23 15.20
C ARG A 111 16.60 -3.03 15.98
N SER A 112 16.07 -1.83 15.76
CA SER A 112 16.49 -0.61 16.44
C SER A 112 15.40 -0.06 17.37
N ASP A 113 15.78 0.88 18.24
CA ASP A 113 14.86 1.62 19.11
C ASP A 113 14.10 2.75 18.38
N PHE A 114 14.00 2.67 17.05
CA PHE A 114 13.29 3.64 16.24
C PHE A 114 11.79 3.69 16.62
N ASP A 115 11.18 4.87 16.51
CA ASP A 115 9.78 5.05 16.90
C ASP A 115 8.85 4.12 16.08
N PRO A 116 7.94 3.38 16.72
CA PRO A 116 7.05 2.44 16.03
C PRO A 116 6.14 3.07 14.98
N VAL A 117 5.62 4.27 15.25
CA VAL A 117 4.71 4.98 14.35
C VAL A 117 5.50 5.48 13.15
N LEU A 118 6.66 6.09 13.36
CA LEU A 118 7.54 6.52 12.27
C LEU A 118 8.00 5.32 11.41
N ALA A 119 8.36 4.19 12.03
CA ALA A 119 8.71 2.98 11.28
C ALA A 119 7.54 2.49 10.42
N ALA A 120 6.32 2.47 10.99
CA ALA A 120 5.12 2.06 10.27
C ALA A 120 4.84 3.00 9.09
N THR A 121 4.99 4.31 9.28
CA THR A 121 4.84 5.31 8.22
C THR A 121 5.86 5.08 7.11
N ILE A 122 7.15 4.97 7.43
CA ILE A 122 8.23 4.76 6.43
C ILE A 122 7.95 3.52 5.58
N ILE A 123 7.57 2.39 6.20
CA ILE A 123 7.35 1.15 5.46
C ILE A 123 6.03 1.14 4.70
N ALA A 124 4.96 1.69 5.27
CA ALA A 124 3.66 1.70 4.62
C ALA A 124 3.65 2.68 3.44
N PHE A 125 4.09 3.92 3.64
CA PHE A 125 4.28 4.86 2.54
C PHE A 125 5.29 4.25 1.55
N GLY A 126 6.38 3.70 2.09
CA GLY A 126 7.37 2.82 1.45
C GLY A 126 6.82 1.99 0.31
N PHE A 127 5.81 1.22 0.67
CA PHE A 127 5.15 0.32 -0.23
C PHE A 127 4.22 1.01 -1.23
N VAL A 128 3.46 2.02 -0.80
CA VAL A 128 2.40 2.62 -1.63
C VAL A 128 2.94 3.50 -2.76
N LEU A 129 4.11 4.16 -2.59
CA LEU A 129 4.73 4.92 -3.69
C LEU A 129 5.38 3.98 -4.72
N ILE A 130 5.98 2.86 -4.29
CA ILE A 130 6.46 1.81 -5.22
C ILE A 130 5.28 1.28 -6.04
N HIS A 131 4.13 1.07 -5.38
CA HIS A 131 2.90 0.56 -5.96
C HIS A 131 3.13 -0.72 -6.81
N PRO A 132 3.63 -1.80 -6.18
CA PRO A 132 4.25 -2.90 -6.90
C PRO A 132 3.26 -3.85 -7.59
N PHE A 133 1.97 -3.76 -7.27
CA PHE A 133 0.93 -4.64 -7.81
C PHE A 133 -0.01 -3.91 -8.76
N VAL A 134 -0.71 -4.66 -9.61
CA VAL A 134 -1.80 -4.11 -10.45
C VAL A 134 -2.99 -3.66 -9.59
N ASP A 135 -3.26 -4.36 -8.48
CA ASP A 135 -4.35 -4.07 -7.55
C ASP A 135 -3.96 -4.52 -6.13
N GLY A 136 -4.69 -4.07 -5.12
CA GLY A 136 -4.52 -4.43 -3.71
C GLY A 136 -3.52 -3.56 -2.95
N ASN A 137 -2.88 -2.59 -3.62
CA ASN A 137 -1.83 -1.76 -3.01
C ASN A 137 -2.34 -0.96 -1.80
N GLY A 138 -3.49 -0.29 -1.91
CA GLY A 138 -4.06 0.50 -0.80
C GLY A 138 -4.38 -0.35 0.44
N ARG A 139 -4.95 -1.55 0.24
CA ARG A 139 -5.24 -2.50 1.33
C ARG A 139 -3.96 -3.02 1.99
N ILE A 140 -2.94 -3.36 1.19
CA ILE A 140 -1.65 -3.85 1.74
C ILE A 140 -0.91 -2.71 2.45
N HIS A 141 -0.94 -1.48 1.93
CA HIS A 141 -0.41 -0.29 2.60
C HIS A 141 -0.96 -0.17 4.02
N ARG A 142 -2.29 -0.22 4.19
CA ARG A 142 -2.93 -0.16 5.52
C ARG A 142 -2.56 -1.37 6.39
N TYR A 143 -2.49 -2.57 5.82
CA TYR A 143 -2.01 -3.75 6.53
C TYR A 143 -0.59 -3.59 7.07
N LEU A 144 0.33 -3.00 6.29
CA LEU A 144 1.71 -2.79 6.71
C LEU A 144 1.82 -1.87 7.93
N ILE A 145 0.92 -0.89 8.08
CA ILE A 145 0.82 -0.07 9.29
C ILE A 145 0.55 -0.97 10.50
N HIS A 146 -0.49 -1.82 10.44
CA HIS A 146 -0.77 -2.76 11.52
C HIS A 146 0.40 -3.72 11.77
N HIS A 147 1.04 -4.20 10.71
CA HIS A 147 2.13 -5.17 10.78
C HIS A 147 3.33 -4.63 11.53
N VAL A 148 3.80 -3.43 11.16
CA VAL A 148 4.98 -2.80 11.75
C VAL A 148 4.73 -2.39 13.19
N LEU A 149 3.57 -1.79 13.49
CA LEU A 149 3.19 -1.44 14.86
C LEU A 149 3.13 -2.68 15.77
N ALA A 150 2.56 -3.79 15.27
CA ALA A 150 2.50 -5.04 16.02
C ALA A 150 3.90 -5.64 16.25
N LYS A 151 4.79 -5.65 15.25
CA LYS A 151 6.16 -6.17 15.39
C LYS A 151 7.00 -5.36 16.39
N LYS A 152 6.84 -4.04 16.40
CA LYS A 152 7.54 -3.15 17.35
C LYS A 152 6.88 -3.07 18.73
N GLY A 153 5.87 -3.91 19.01
CA GLY A 153 5.25 -4.01 20.32
C GLY A 153 4.43 -2.79 20.74
N PHE A 154 4.06 -1.91 19.80
CA PHE A 154 3.25 -0.72 20.06
C PHE A 154 1.85 -1.09 20.56
N ASN A 155 1.29 -2.16 19.99
CA ASN A 155 -0.03 -2.65 20.37
C ASN A 155 0.06 -3.57 21.60
N LYS A 156 -0.89 -3.44 22.53
CA LYS A 156 -1.13 -4.50 23.52
C LYS A 156 -1.45 -5.82 22.80
N LYS A 157 -1.01 -6.94 23.37
CA LYS A 157 -1.25 -8.27 22.80
C LYS A 157 -2.74 -8.48 22.50
N ASN A 158 -3.05 -8.94 21.28
CA ASN A 158 -4.41 -9.15 20.77
C ASN A 158 -5.28 -7.89 20.62
N LEU A 159 -4.68 -6.70 20.64
CA LEU A 159 -5.36 -5.46 20.27
C LEU A 159 -4.86 -4.99 18.90
N ILE A 160 -5.78 -4.51 18.08
CA ILE A 160 -5.44 -3.75 16.89
C ILE A 160 -5.94 -2.32 17.07
N PHE A 161 -5.22 -1.36 16.51
CA PHE A 161 -5.74 -0.01 16.31
C PHE A 161 -6.51 0.01 15.00
N PRO A 162 -7.73 0.59 14.94
CA PRO A 162 -8.53 0.61 13.72
C PRO A 162 -8.03 1.73 12.77
N VAL A 163 -6.85 1.51 12.18
CA VAL A 163 -6.16 2.44 11.26
C VAL A 163 -7.06 2.85 10.09
N SER A 164 -7.65 1.90 9.39
CA SER A 164 -8.54 2.14 8.26
C SER A 164 -9.77 2.92 8.67
N ALA A 165 -10.32 2.66 9.88
CA ALA A 165 -11.46 3.42 10.37
C ALA A 165 -11.10 4.88 10.67
N ALA A 166 -9.92 5.13 11.25
CA ALA A 166 -9.42 6.48 11.49
C ALA A 166 -9.15 7.23 10.18
N ILE A 167 -8.57 6.56 9.18
CA ILE A 167 -8.38 7.11 7.84
C ILE A 167 -9.73 7.45 7.19
N LEU A 168 -10.72 6.55 7.28
CA LEU A 168 -12.04 6.77 6.70
C LEU A 168 -12.75 8.00 7.30
N GLU A 169 -12.58 8.24 8.60
CA GLU A 169 -13.14 9.42 9.29
C GLU A 169 -12.44 10.73 8.88
N ARG A 170 -11.26 10.67 8.24
CA ARG A 170 -10.40 11.80 7.87
C ARG A 170 -9.86 11.68 6.44
N ILE A 171 -10.69 11.18 5.52
CA ILE A 171 -10.26 10.93 4.13
C ILE A 171 -9.61 12.14 3.45
N PRO A 172 -10.17 13.37 3.57
CA PRO A 172 -9.53 14.53 2.97
C PRO A 172 -8.11 14.78 3.49
N GLU A 173 -7.88 14.64 4.80
CA GLU A 173 -6.55 14.80 5.42
C GLU A 173 -5.58 13.71 4.93
N TYR A 174 -6.07 12.47 4.80
CA TYR A 174 -5.26 11.36 4.30
C TYR A 174 -4.86 11.55 2.83
N GLN A 175 -5.79 12.01 1.99
CA GLN A 175 -5.53 12.34 0.59
C GLN A 175 -4.52 13.48 0.46
N GLU A 176 -4.71 14.55 1.24
CA GLU A 176 -3.79 15.68 1.29
C GLU A 176 -2.36 15.24 1.65
N VAL A 177 -2.20 14.34 2.63
CA VAL A 177 -0.88 13.78 2.98
C VAL A 177 -0.28 13.00 1.81
N LEU A 178 -1.05 12.12 1.14
CA LEU A 178 -0.54 11.38 -0.02
C LEU A 178 -0.11 12.32 -1.15
N GLU A 179 -0.93 13.33 -1.45
CA GLU A 179 -0.65 14.33 -2.49
C GLU A 179 0.59 15.18 -2.16
N ASN A 180 0.74 15.61 -0.90
CA ASN A 180 1.91 16.38 -0.47
C ASN A 180 3.21 15.58 -0.61
N TYR A 181 3.14 14.25 -0.50
CA TYR A 181 4.27 13.38 -0.75
C TYR A 181 4.49 13.09 -2.23
N SER A 182 3.45 13.01 -3.06
CA SER A 182 3.57 12.61 -4.48
C SER A 182 3.83 13.77 -5.43
N LYS A 183 3.20 14.93 -5.24
CA LYS A 183 3.25 16.06 -6.20
C LYS A 183 4.67 16.58 -6.47
N PRO A 184 5.50 16.88 -5.46
CA PRO A 184 6.86 17.37 -5.72
C PRO A 184 7.72 16.35 -6.49
N ARG A 185 7.43 15.05 -6.35
CA ARG A 185 8.14 13.99 -7.07
C ARG A 185 7.67 13.90 -8.50
N LEU A 186 6.36 14.01 -8.73
CA LEU A 186 5.78 13.97 -10.07
C LEU A 186 6.44 14.99 -11.01
N GLU A 187 6.80 16.17 -10.50
CA GLU A 187 7.52 17.21 -11.23
C GLU A 187 8.94 16.79 -11.69
N LEU A 188 9.53 15.78 -11.03
CA LEU A 188 10.85 15.24 -11.35
C LEU A 188 10.79 13.99 -12.24
N ILE A 189 9.60 13.45 -12.50
CA ILE A 189 9.40 12.26 -13.34
C ILE A 189 9.17 12.73 -14.77
N GLU A 190 10.08 12.38 -15.67
CA GLU A 190 9.83 12.52 -17.11
C GLU A 190 8.99 11.33 -17.55
N TRP A 191 7.81 11.57 -18.13
CA TRP A 191 6.90 10.50 -18.53
C TRP A 191 6.09 10.84 -19.77
N GLN A 192 5.52 9.81 -20.39
CA GLN A 192 4.57 9.95 -21.51
C GLN A 192 3.39 8.96 -21.38
N PRO A 193 2.21 9.29 -21.94
CA PRO A 193 1.11 8.35 -22.01
C PRO A 193 1.42 7.22 -23.00
N THR A 194 1.00 6.01 -22.68
CA THR A 194 1.12 4.83 -23.54
C THR A 194 -0.17 4.59 -24.37
N PRO A 195 -0.13 3.80 -25.46
CA PRO A 195 -1.31 3.52 -26.28
C PRO A 195 -2.48 2.85 -25.55
N ASP A 196 -2.22 2.17 -24.44
CA ASP A 196 -3.20 1.55 -23.55
C ASP A 196 -3.68 2.48 -22.42
N ASN A 197 -3.46 3.79 -22.56
CA ASN A 197 -3.84 4.83 -21.59
C ASN A 197 -3.22 4.63 -20.21
N ASN A 198 -1.98 4.13 -20.18
CA ASN A 198 -1.14 4.05 -18.99
C ASN A 198 0.01 5.06 -19.11
N VAL A 199 1.03 4.96 -18.25
CA VAL A 199 2.20 5.85 -18.24
C VAL A 199 3.49 5.06 -18.46
N GLU A 200 4.43 5.68 -19.17
CA GLU A 200 5.82 5.22 -19.30
C GLU A 200 6.75 6.28 -18.73
N VAL A 201 7.65 5.88 -17.81
CA VAL A 201 8.67 6.76 -17.24
C VAL A 201 9.92 6.71 -18.12
N LEU A 202 10.40 7.88 -18.54
CA LEU A 202 11.46 8.06 -19.51
C LEU A 202 12.84 8.26 -18.87
N ASN A 203 12.90 8.90 -17.70
CA ASN A 203 14.15 9.16 -17.01
C ASN A 203 14.53 8.00 -16.05
N GLN A 204 15.83 7.85 -15.81
CA GLN A 204 16.32 7.00 -14.73
C GLN A 204 16.21 7.77 -13.41
N ILE A 205 15.24 7.42 -12.59
CA ILE A 205 15.21 7.82 -11.20
C ILE A 205 16.11 6.82 -10.48
N ASN A 206 17.24 7.28 -9.94
CA ASN A 206 18.20 6.41 -9.27
C ASN A 206 17.47 5.52 -8.26
N ALA A 207 17.84 4.23 -8.21
CA ALA A 207 17.20 3.22 -7.37
C ALA A 207 17.47 3.39 -5.87
N ASN A 208 17.78 4.60 -5.41
CA ASN A 208 17.79 4.91 -4.00
C ASN A 208 16.34 5.07 -3.57
N ILE A 209 15.96 4.33 -2.53
CA ILE A 209 14.65 4.41 -1.91
C ILE A 209 14.33 5.91 -1.65
N PHE A 210 15.30 6.72 -1.18
CA PHE A 210 15.10 8.15 -0.89
C PHE A 210 14.94 9.07 -2.11
N ASP A 211 15.28 8.64 -3.31
CA ASP A 211 14.90 9.39 -4.52
C ASP A 211 13.41 9.17 -4.83
N TYR A 212 12.81 8.15 -4.20
CA TYR A 212 11.38 7.89 -4.13
C TYR A 212 10.72 8.29 -2.75
N TRP A 213 11.47 8.64 -1.67
CA TRP A 213 10.95 9.02 -0.30
C TRP A 213 11.23 10.44 0.16
#